data_AF-A0A7N6AMJ2-F1
#
_entry.id   AF-A0A7N6AMJ2-F1
#
_cell.length_a   1.000
_cell.length_b   1.000
_cell.length_c   1.000
_cell.angle_alpha   90.00
_cell.angle_beta   90.00
_cell.angle_gamma   90.00
#
_symmetry.space_group_name_H-M   'P 1'
#
loop_
_entity.id
_entity.type
_entity.pdbx_description
1 polymer ?
#
loop_
_entity_poly.entity_id
_entity_poly.type
_entity_poly.pdbx_seq_one_letter_code
_entity_poly.pdbx_strand_id
1 'polypeptide(L)'
;MALHRLSFRLRQTVTHVRSLHTSGCGQQQEAVAVETDPEPFSVFRTQENDPACQSEKHFGQYYTLPSADVRTLFPHGLPRRFQQQVKTFNEACVMVRQPALEVISCLKKTDNSKPAVRYLFYGLKGSGKTMSLCHTVHFCYTQGWLVLHIPDAHLWVKNCKELLPSSYKTSRFDQPLQATEWLRDFRTTNEKFLSKIKTTQRYMWTKREFTEEGSSLGQLVEQGITRVKSSSDVVGAVMKELRLQSGQPESNLRVAVAVDGVNALWGRSTIKKEDKSARGFDSMDPFIPVSVPNYSEKEFESCYLYYKDRHWLQHPQSQTEDGKKEIIFLSNRNPAMLERICAFL
;
A
#
# COMPACT_ATOMS: atom_id res chain seq x y z
N MET A 1 19.81 46.19 -32.42
CA MET A 1 20.83 45.42 -31.69
C MET A 1 20.45 43.93 -31.79
N ALA A 2 20.66 43.22 -32.91
CA ALA A 2 21.92 42.65 -33.42
C ALA A 2 22.72 41.91 -32.32
N LEU A 3 22.43 40.61 -32.11
CA LEU A 3 23.19 39.43 -32.58
C LEU A 3 24.45 39.10 -31.72
N HIS A 4 24.44 37.98 -31.01
CA HIS A 4 25.29 36.81 -31.33
C HIS A 4 24.97 35.58 -30.48
N ARG A 5 24.55 34.50 -31.15
CA ARG A 5 24.72 33.11 -30.72
C ARG A 5 26.18 32.72 -31.00
N LEU A 6 26.82 32.02 -30.07
CA LEU A 6 28.05 31.27 -30.33
C LEU A 6 27.78 29.79 -30.07
N SER A 7 28.08 29.01 -31.09
CA SER A 7 28.03 27.56 -31.12
C SER A 7 29.47 27.08 -31.21
N PHE A 8 29.85 26.09 -30.40
CA PHE A 8 31.12 25.39 -30.56
C PHE A 8 30.85 23.90 -30.74
N ARG A 9 30.93 23.48 -32.01
CA ARG A 9 31.25 22.10 -32.41
C ARG A 9 32.77 22.01 -32.45
N LEU A 10 33.36 20.96 -31.89
CA LEU A 10 34.69 20.49 -32.30
C LEU A 10 34.73 18.96 -32.29
N ARG A 11 35.31 18.44 -33.37
CA ARG A 11 35.31 17.05 -33.86
C ARG A 11 36.34 16.18 -33.15
N GLN A 12 36.10 14.88 -33.25
CA GLN A 12 37.01 13.77 -33.01
C GLN A 12 38.29 13.86 -33.87
N THR A 13 39.42 13.45 -33.29
CA THR A 13 40.57 12.91 -34.02
C THR A 13 41.08 11.65 -33.34
N VAL A 14 41.10 10.57 -34.11
CA VAL A 14 41.73 9.28 -33.81
C VAL A 14 43.21 9.38 -34.16
N THR A 15 44.11 8.89 -33.32
CA THR A 15 45.41 8.36 -33.78
C THR A 15 45.80 7.13 -32.97
N HIS A 16 45.95 6.02 -33.70
CA HIS A 16 46.62 4.79 -33.31
C HIS A 16 48.13 5.03 -33.18
N VAL A 17 48.78 4.51 -32.13
CA VAL A 17 50.19 4.07 -32.19
C VAL A 17 50.37 2.79 -31.36
N ARG A 18 51.16 1.88 -31.94
CA ARG A 18 51.42 0.48 -31.58
C ARG A 18 52.27 0.29 -30.31
N SER A 19 52.16 -0.95 -29.83
CA SER A 19 52.87 -1.66 -28.77
C SER A 19 54.40 -1.60 -28.80
N LEU A 20 55.01 -1.68 -27.62
CA LEU A 20 56.27 -2.40 -27.39
C LEU A 20 56.10 -3.37 -26.21
N HIS A 21 56.32 -4.65 -26.51
CA HIS A 21 56.52 -5.73 -25.54
C HIS A 21 57.89 -5.57 -24.87
N THR A 22 57.95 -5.71 -23.54
CA THR A 22 59.10 -6.27 -22.82
C THR A 22 58.60 -7.06 -21.61
N SER A 23 58.66 -8.39 -21.78
CA SER A 23 58.83 -9.47 -20.82
C SER A 23 59.21 -9.12 -19.37
N GLY A 24 58.54 -9.78 -18.41
CA GLY A 24 59.27 -10.44 -17.32
C GLY A 24 58.54 -10.55 -15.97
N CYS A 25 58.42 -11.80 -15.51
CA CYS A 25 58.17 -12.24 -14.14
C CYS A 25 56.71 -12.20 -13.62
N GLY A 26 56.07 -13.36 -13.73
CA GLY A 26 54.85 -13.68 -13.00
C GLY A 26 55.12 -13.92 -11.53
N GLN A 27 54.29 -13.31 -10.69
CA GLN A 27 53.93 -13.85 -9.39
C GLN A 27 52.43 -14.05 -9.41
N GLN A 28 52.00 -15.31 -9.35
CA GLN A 28 50.64 -15.68 -9.02
C GLN A 28 50.35 -15.14 -7.62
N GLN A 29 49.54 -14.09 -7.52
CA GLN A 29 48.81 -13.82 -6.30
C GLN A 29 47.57 -14.72 -6.32
N GLU A 30 47.63 -15.81 -5.56
CA GLU A 30 46.44 -16.51 -5.12
C GLU A 30 45.51 -15.48 -4.46
N ALA A 31 44.35 -15.26 -5.09
CA ALA A 31 43.26 -14.55 -4.47
C ALA A 31 42.77 -15.40 -3.31
N VAL A 32 43.31 -15.15 -2.12
CA VAL A 32 42.68 -15.56 -0.87
C VAL A 32 41.33 -14.85 -0.86
N ALA A 33 40.28 -15.60 -1.15
CA ALA A 33 38.91 -15.19 -0.88
C ALA A 33 38.86 -14.93 0.63
N VAL A 34 39.04 -13.67 1.01
CA VAL A 34 38.59 -13.18 2.30
C VAL A 34 37.09 -13.41 2.26
N GLU A 35 36.64 -14.46 2.92
CA GLU A 35 35.26 -14.54 3.35
C GLU A 35 35.02 -13.25 4.12
N THR A 36 34.33 -12.31 3.50
CA THR A 36 33.81 -11.15 4.17
C THR A 36 32.94 -11.69 5.30
N ASP A 37 33.41 -11.53 6.53
CA ASP A 37 32.60 -11.69 7.72
C ASP A 37 31.24 -11.03 7.44
N PRO A 38 30.11 -11.71 7.67
CA PRO A 38 28.81 -11.08 7.50
C PRO A 38 28.80 -9.86 8.41
N GLU A 39 28.60 -8.67 7.81
CA GLU A 39 28.50 -7.42 8.55
C GLU A 39 27.57 -7.60 9.77
N PRO A 40 27.91 -6.99 10.92
CA PRO A 40 27.15 -7.18 12.14
C PRO A 40 25.68 -6.87 11.85
N PHE A 41 24.84 -7.91 11.97
CA PHE A 41 23.42 -7.87 11.65
C PHE A 41 22.80 -6.54 12.09
N SER A 42 22.22 -5.82 11.13
CA SER A 42 21.54 -4.56 11.40
C SER A 42 20.38 -4.86 12.37
N VAL A 43 20.52 -4.44 13.64
CA VAL A 43 19.57 -4.74 14.74
C VAL A 43 18.14 -4.32 14.38
N PHE A 44 18.03 -3.36 13.46
CA PHE A 44 16.78 -2.76 12.98
C PHE A 44 16.17 -3.44 11.75
N ARG A 45 16.84 -4.34 11.03
CA ARG A 45 16.23 -5.13 9.94
C ARG A 45 15.96 -6.55 10.38
N THR A 46 14.90 -7.16 9.84
CA THR A 46 14.64 -8.60 9.96
C THR A 46 14.96 -9.30 8.64
N GLN A 47 15.42 -10.55 8.73
CA GLN A 47 15.54 -11.44 7.58
C GLN A 47 14.18 -12.05 7.19
N GLU A 48 13.21 -12.01 8.11
CA GLU A 48 11.88 -12.57 7.91
C GLU A 48 10.99 -11.59 7.13
N ASN A 49 10.98 -11.74 5.81
CA ASN A 49 10.17 -10.93 4.91
C ASN A 49 8.72 -11.41 4.80
N ASP A 50 8.40 -12.65 5.20
CA ASP A 50 7.03 -13.16 5.17
C ASP A 50 6.23 -12.66 6.40
N PRO A 51 5.17 -11.86 6.20
CA PRO A 51 4.31 -11.41 7.30
C PRO A 51 3.69 -12.55 8.11
N ALA A 52 3.53 -13.74 7.51
CA ALA A 52 2.95 -14.89 8.19
C ALA A 52 3.88 -15.48 9.26
N CYS A 53 5.19 -15.37 9.07
CA CYS A 53 6.21 -15.89 9.99
C CYS A 53 6.62 -14.85 11.04
N GLN A 54 6.11 -13.62 10.94
CA GLN A 54 6.41 -12.56 11.89
C GLN A 54 5.75 -12.79 13.25
N SER A 55 6.53 -12.52 14.30
CA SER A 55 6.15 -12.67 15.71
C SER A 55 6.68 -11.49 16.54
N GLU A 56 6.45 -11.51 17.86
CA GLU A 56 6.97 -10.51 18.80
C GLU A 56 8.50 -10.36 18.76
N LYS A 57 9.22 -11.39 18.31
CA LYS A 57 10.68 -11.33 18.14
C LYS A 57 11.11 -10.24 17.16
N HIS A 58 10.32 -10.03 16.11
CA HIS A 58 10.62 -9.06 15.06
C HIS A 58 10.06 -7.66 15.37
N PHE A 59 9.48 -7.45 16.56
CA PHE A 59 8.90 -6.17 16.96
C PHE A 59 9.91 -5.03 16.86
N GLY A 60 9.54 -3.97 16.14
CA GLY A 60 10.38 -2.79 15.90
C GLY A 60 11.36 -2.94 14.74
N GLN A 61 11.46 -4.12 14.11
CA GLN A 61 12.36 -4.33 12.97
C GLN A 61 11.66 -4.05 11.64
N TYR A 62 12.44 -3.67 10.64
CA TYR A 62 12.02 -3.46 9.26
C TYR A 62 12.15 -4.74 8.46
N TYR A 63 11.06 -5.15 7.80
CA TYR A 63 11.10 -6.17 6.78
C TYR A 63 10.97 -5.52 5.40
N THR A 64 11.51 -6.20 4.39
CA THR A 64 11.50 -5.67 3.02
C THR A 64 10.29 -6.24 2.27
N LEU A 65 9.43 -5.36 1.77
CA LEU A 65 8.38 -5.71 0.83
C LEU A 65 8.99 -5.98 -0.55
N PRO A 66 8.72 -7.15 -1.16
CA PRO A 66 9.14 -7.41 -2.52
C PRO A 66 8.55 -6.37 -3.49
N SER A 67 9.38 -5.85 -4.39
CA SER A 67 8.95 -4.80 -5.34
C SER A 67 7.86 -5.26 -6.31
N ALA A 68 7.74 -6.58 -6.53
CA ALA A 68 6.63 -7.17 -7.27
C ALA A 68 5.31 -7.03 -6.49
N ASP A 69 5.32 -7.41 -5.21
CA ASP A 69 4.14 -7.35 -4.36
C ASP A 69 3.68 -5.91 -4.14
N VAL A 70 4.60 -4.95 -3.98
CA VAL A 70 4.23 -3.52 -3.86
C VAL A 70 3.46 -3.04 -5.09
N ARG A 71 3.92 -3.40 -6.30
CA ARG A 71 3.28 -2.97 -7.55
C ARG A 71 1.92 -3.63 -7.77
N THR A 72 1.78 -4.90 -7.40
CA THR A 72 0.54 -5.66 -7.57
C THR A 72 -0.49 -5.32 -6.50
N LEU A 73 -0.08 -5.27 -5.23
CA LEU A 73 -0.97 -5.10 -4.07
C LEU A 73 -1.31 -3.63 -3.77
N PHE A 74 -0.36 -2.72 -4.00
CA PHE A 74 -0.54 -1.31 -3.68
C PHE A 74 -0.26 -0.36 -4.86
N PRO A 75 -1.00 -0.44 -5.99
CA PRO A 75 -0.87 0.54 -7.08
C PRO A 75 -1.08 1.99 -6.58
N HIS A 76 -2.15 2.21 -5.81
CA HIS A 76 -2.50 3.49 -5.19
C HIS A 76 -2.70 3.38 -3.67
N GLY A 77 -2.28 2.25 -3.08
CA GLY A 77 -2.54 1.90 -1.68
C GLY A 77 -1.64 2.58 -0.64
N LEU A 78 -0.41 2.88 -1.01
CA LEU A 78 0.58 3.39 -0.06
C LEU A 78 0.46 4.91 0.15
N PRO A 79 0.72 5.44 1.35
CA PRO A 79 0.77 6.88 1.58
C PRO A 79 1.78 7.57 0.66
N ARG A 80 1.43 8.74 0.09
CA ARG A 80 2.30 9.48 -0.85
C ARG A 80 3.71 9.74 -0.34
N ARG A 81 3.84 10.11 0.95
CA ARG A 81 5.15 10.34 1.61
C ARG A 81 5.98 9.06 1.67
N PHE A 82 5.35 7.95 1.98
CA PHE A 82 6.01 6.65 1.96
C PHE A 82 6.42 6.26 0.54
N GLN A 83 5.58 6.49 -0.48
CA GLN A 83 5.97 6.27 -1.88
C GLN A 83 7.20 7.09 -2.30
N GLN A 84 7.31 8.35 -1.83
CA GLN A 84 8.50 9.18 -2.06
C GLN A 84 9.73 8.56 -1.37
N GLN A 85 9.59 8.12 -0.12
CA GLN A 85 10.66 7.46 0.62
C GLN A 85 11.13 6.17 -0.09
N VAL A 86 10.21 5.31 -0.52
CA VAL A 86 10.51 4.08 -1.26
C VAL A 86 11.25 4.38 -2.57
N LYS A 87 10.83 5.42 -3.29
CA LYS A 87 11.51 5.87 -4.52
C LYS A 87 12.91 6.40 -4.23
N THR A 88 13.11 7.13 -3.14
CA THR A 88 14.41 7.70 -2.78
C THR A 88 15.38 6.63 -2.27
N PHE A 89 14.92 5.71 -1.43
CA PHE A 89 15.74 4.63 -0.87
C PHE A 89 15.92 3.45 -1.82
N ASN A 90 15.17 3.41 -2.93
CA ASN A 90 15.04 2.28 -3.84
C ASN A 90 14.65 0.97 -3.15
N GLU A 91 13.97 1.04 -1.99
CA GLU A 91 13.53 -0.15 -1.25
C GLU A 91 12.21 0.00 -0.49
N ALA A 92 11.50 -1.13 -0.47
CA ALA A 92 10.23 -1.50 0.16
C ALA A 92 10.14 -1.63 1.69
N CYS A 93 10.78 -0.85 2.55
CA CYS A 93 10.87 -1.26 3.96
C CYS A 93 9.68 -0.83 4.85
N VAL A 94 9.06 -1.78 5.56
CA VAL A 94 8.00 -1.52 6.54
C VAL A 94 8.38 -2.09 7.90
N MET A 95 8.15 -1.31 8.96
CA MET A 95 8.42 -1.74 10.32
C MET A 95 7.29 -2.63 10.87
N VAL A 96 7.67 -3.73 11.50
CA VAL A 96 6.77 -4.63 12.23
C VAL A 96 6.35 -3.97 13.53
N ARG A 97 5.07 -3.60 13.62
CA ARG A 97 4.49 -2.92 14.79
C ARG A 97 3.49 -3.80 15.52
N GLN A 98 3.38 -3.58 16.83
CA GLN A 98 2.47 -4.34 17.70
C GLN A 98 1.00 -4.34 17.23
N PRO A 99 0.38 -3.21 16.83
CA PRO A 99 -1.02 -3.22 16.39
C PRO A 99 -1.28 -4.12 15.18
N ALA A 100 -0.32 -4.23 14.26
CA ALA A 100 -0.44 -5.11 13.10
C ALA A 100 -0.26 -6.57 13.51
N LEU A 101 0.70 -6.88 14.38
CA LEU A 101 0.91 -8.23 14.91
C LEU A 101 -0.32 -8.75 15.68
N GLU A 102 -0.97 -7.90 16.47
CA GLU A 102 -2.21 -8.24 17.20
C GLU A 102 -3.33 -8.62 16.24
N VAL A 103 -3.56 -7.82 15.18
CA VAL A 103 -4.58 -8.11 14.18
C VAL A 103 -4.22 -9.37 13.37
N ILE A 104 -2.96 -9.54 12.96
CA ILE A 104 -2.51 -10.74 12.24
C ILE A 104 -2.69 -11.99 13.12
N SER A 105 -2.38 -11.91 14.42
CA SER A 105 -2.61 -13.01 15.39
C SER A 105 -4.10 -13.36 15.50
N CYS A 106 -4.97 -12.35 15.54
CA CYS A 106 -6.41 -12.55 15.51
C CYS A 106 -6.86 -13.20 14.19
N LEU A 107 -6.40 -12.71 13.04
CA LEU A 107 -6.74 -13.24 11.71
C LEU A 107 -6.30 -14.70 11.53
N LYS A 108 -5.15 -15.10 12.09
CA LYS A 108 -4.69 -16.49 12.11
C LYS A 108 -5.60 -17.42 12.90
N LYS A 109 -6.25 -16.91 13.95
CA LYS A 109 -7.15 -17.65 14.83
C LYS A 109 -8.62 -17.60 14.38
N THR A 110 -8.93 -16.82 13.34
CA THR A 110 -10.30 -16.63 12.86
C THR A 110 -10.86 -17.92 12.30
N ASP A 111 -12.06 -18.27 12.76
CA ASP A 111 -12.86 -19.34 12.20
C ASP A 111 -13.78 -18.78 11.09
N ASN A 112 -13.71 -19.38 9.89
CA ASN A 112 -14.50 -18.96 8.74
C ASN A 112 -15.98 -19.32 8.85
N SER A 113 -16.37 -20.13 9.85
CA SER A 113 -17.77 -20.45 10.12
C SER A 113 -18.55 -19.28 10.75
N LYS A 114 -17.83 -18.34 11.38
CA LYS A 114 -18.40 -17.21 12.12
C LYS A 114 -18.60 -15.99 11.21
N PRO A 115 -19.49 -15.05 11.58
CA PRO A 115 -19.65 -13.81 10.83
C PRO A 115 -18.34 -13.02 10.75
N ALA A 116 -18.20 -12.25 9.68
CA ALA A 116 -16.99 -11.45 9.43
C ALA A 116 -16.69 -10.50 10.59
N VAL A 117 -15.48 -10.61 11.14
CA VAL A 117 -14.97 -9.78 12.23
C VAL A 117 -14.50 -8.44 11.69
N ARG A 118 -14.86 -7.35 12.38
CA ARG A 118 -14.50 -5.98 12.00
C ARG A 118 -13.40 -5.48 12.92
N TYR A 119 -12.28 -5.01 12.37
CA TYR A 119 -11.18 -4.38 13.11
C TYR A 119 -11.10 -2.90 12.77
N LEU A 120 -10.93 -2.03 13.76
CA LEU A 120 -10.82 -0.59 13.57
C LEU A 120 -9.51 -0.05 14.15
N PHE A 121 -8.57 0.32 13.28
CA PHE A 121 -7.35 1.01 13.72
C PHE A 121 -7.66 2.47 14.06
N TYR A 122 -7.40 2.88 15.31
CA TYR A 122 -7.59 4.26 15.78
C TYR A 122 -6.34 4.78 16.49
N GLY A 123 -6.19 6.11 16.60
CA GLY A 123 -5.02 6.74 17.22
C GLY A 123 -4.75 8.14 16.67
N LEU A 124 -3.72 8.79 17.22
CA LEU A 124 -3.35 10.17 16.87
C LEU A 124 -3.01 10.35 15.39
N LYS A 125 -3.15 11.57 14.86
CA LYS A 125 -2.76 11.87 13.47
C LYS A 125 -1.27 11.57 13.28
N GLY A 126 -0.94 10.86 12.20
CA GLY A 126 0.45 10.48 11.91
C GLY A 126 1.02 9.33 12.74
N SER A 127 0.20 8.63 13.54
CA SER A 127 0.66 7.49 14.35
C SER A 127 0.97 6.20 13.57
N GLY A 128 0.71 6.15 12.25
CA GLY A 128 1.01 4.97 11.42
C GLY A 128 -0.15 3.99 11.19
N LYS A 129 -1.40 4.38 11.46
CA LYS A 129 -2.60 3.54 11.23
C LYS A 129 -2.66 2.90 9.84
N THR A 130 -2.51 3.72 8.78
CA THR A 130 -2.52 3.25 7.39
C THR A 130 -1.41 2.24 7.14
N MET A 131 -0.21 2.47 7.69
CA MET A 131 0.91 1.52 7.52
C MET A 131 0.65 0.18 8.22
N SER A 132 0.05 0.20 9.42
CA SER A 132 -0.39 -1.03 10.10
C SER A 132 -1.47 -1.78 9.32
N LEU A 133 -2.40 -1.06 8.68
CA LEU A 133 -3.39 -1.63 7.77
C LEU A 133 -2.71 -2.26 6.55
N CYS A 134 -1.78 -1.55 5.89
CA CYS A 134 -1.02 -2.08 4.75
C CYS A 134 -0.23 -3.34 5.12
N HIS A 135 0.39 -3.39 6.30
CA HIS A 135 1.07 -4.59 6.78
C HIS A 135 0.10 -5.78 6.93
N THR A 136 -1.07 -5.54 7.50
CA THR A 136 -2.13 -6.56 7.62
C THR A 136 -2.64 -7.02 6.24
N VAL A 137 -2.81 -6.08 5.30
CA VAL A 137 -3.22 -6.38 3.92
C VAL A 137 -2.17 -7.20 3.18
N HIS A 138 -0.89 -6.92 3.39
CA HIS A 138 0.21 -7.72 2.84
C HIS A 138 0.23 -9.14 3.39
N PHE A 139 -0.09 -9.33 4.68
CA PHE A 139 -0.34 -10.66 5.25
C PHE A 139 -1.51 -11.37 4.54
N CYS A 140 -2.66 -10.71 4.37
CA CYS A 140 -3.80 -11.33 3.68
C CYS A 140 -3.46 -11.74 2.23
N TYR A 141 -2.71 -10.90 1.51
CA TYR A 141 -2.28 -11.17 0.14
C TYR A 141 -1.31 -12.37 0.06
N THR A 142 -0.32 -12.44 0.93
CA THR A 142 0.66 -13.56 0.98
C THR A 142 -0.01 -14.89 1.34
N GLN A 143 -1.06 -14.86 2.16
CA GLN A 143 -1.90 -16.02 2.46
C GLN A 143 -2.87 -16.41 1.32
N GLY A 144 -2.86 -15.68 0.20
CA GLY A 144 -3.71 -15.97 -0.96
C GLY A 144 -5.17 -15.62 -0.75
N TRP A 145 -5.48 -14.59 0.06
CA TRP A 145 -6.84 -14.09 0.21
C TRP A 145 -7.15 -13.10 -0.91
N LEU A 146 -8.43 -12.96 -1.25
CA LEU A 146 -8.90 -11.92 -2.16
C LEU A 146 -8.95 -10.59 -1.40
N VAL A 147 -8.22 -9.59 -1.89
CA VAL A 147 -8.06 -8.30 -1.20
C VAL A 147 -8.90 -7.22 -1.89
N LEU A 148 -9.85 -6.66 -1.14
CA LEU A 148 -10.60 -5.46 -1.51
C LEU A 148 -10.03 -4.26 -0.75
N HIS A 149 -9.10 -3.55 -1.37
CA HIS A 149 -8.48 -2.37 -0.76
C HIS A 149 -9.11 -1.07 -1.28
N ILE A 150 -9.47 -0.18 -0.35
CA ILE A 150 -9.92 1.19 -0.63
C ILE A 150 -8.89 2.13 0.04
N PRO A 151 -8.04 2.80 -0.74
CA PRO A 151 -6.87 3.52 -0.23
C PRO A 151 -7.18 4.83 0.50
N ASP A 152 -8.27 5.52 0.13
CA ASP A 152 -8.79 6.67 0.88
C ASP A 152 -10.27 6.85 0.57
N ALA A 153 -11.14 6.43 1.50
CA ALA A 153 -12.58 6.61 1.36
C ALA A 153 -13.00 8.10 1.33
N HIS A 154 -12.15 9.02 1.80
CA HIS A 154 -12.45 10.44 1.72
C HIS A 154 -12.52 10.94 0.27
N LEU A 155 -11.79 10.33 -0.67
CA LEU A 155 -11.82 10.71 -2.09
C LEU A 155 -13.19 10.48 -2.74
N TRP A 156 -14.00 9.57 -2.19
CA TRP A 156 -15.34 9.27 -2.68
C TRP A 156 -16.39 10.25 -2.15
N VAL A 157 -16.11 10.99 -1.06
CA VAL A 157 -17.07 11.90 -0.44
C VAL A 157 -16.73 13.39 -0.63
N LYS A 158 -15.51 13.69 -1.08
CA LYS A 158 -15.00 15.05 -1.32
C LYS A 158 -14.42 15.21 -2.72
N ASN A 159 -14.42 16.44 -3.23
CA ASN A 159 -13.73 16.82 -4.47
C ASN A 159 -14.09 15.96 -5.70
N CYS A 160 -15.35 15.57 -5.82
CA CYS A 160 -15.82 14.77 -6.95
C CYS A 160 -15.94 15.66 -8.19
N LYS A 161 -15.18 15.33 -9.23
CA LYS A 161 -15.13 16.09 -10.49
C LYS A 161 -16.39 15.91 -11.33
N GLU A 162 -16.91 14.69 -11.36
CA GLU A 162 -18.08 14.29 -12.13
C GLU A 162 -19.01 13.48 -11.21
N LEU A 163 -20.27 13.88 -11.17
CA LEU A 163 -21.31 13.21 -10.41
C LEU A 163 -22.51 13.04 -11.33
N LEU A 164 -22.94 11.81 -11.54
CA LEU A 164 -24.05 11.48 -12.41
C LEU A 164 -25.23 10.95 -11.58
N PRO A 165 -26.49 11.25 -11.95
CA PRO A 165 -27.62 10.55 -11.36
C PRO A 165 -27.55 9.07 -11.75
N SER A 166 -27.78 8.18 -10.79
CA SER A 166 -27.63 6.74 -11.02
C SER A 166 -28.75 6.20 -11.90
N SER A 167 -28.38 5.38 -12.87
CA SER A 167 -29.32 4.73 -13.79
C SER A 167 -30.07 3.57 -13.13
N TYR A 168 -29.44 2.91 -12.14
CA TYR A 168 -30.01 1.78 -11.41
C TYR A 168 -30.98 2.23 -10.31
N LYS A 169 -30.66 3.31 -9.59
CA LYS A 169 -31.52 3.88 -8.54
C LYS A 169 -31.53 5.39 -8.58
N THR A 170 -32.69 5.96 -8.84
CA THR A 170 -32.90 7.42 -8.97
C THR A 170 -32.48 8.23 -7.75
N SER A 171 -32.51 7.65 -6.54
CA SER A 171 -32.07 8.32 -5.30
C SER A 171 -30.56 8.31 -5.06
N ARG A 172 -29.77 7.73 -5.96
CA ARG A 172 -28.32 7.59 -5.84
C ARG A 172 -27.60 8.42 -6.89
N PHE A 173 -26.33 8.69 -6.59
CA PHE A 173 -25.40 9.31 -7.51
C PHE A 173 -24.21 8.38 -7.76
N ASP A 174 -23.75 8.40 -9.01
CA ASP A 174 -22.65 7.59 -9.51
C ASP A 174 -21.40 8.46 -9.70
N GLN A 175 -20.25 7.84 -9.45
CA GLN A 175 -18.92 8.44 -9.52
C GLN A 175 -18.04 7.60 -10.45
N PRO A 176 -18.18 7.81 -11.77
CA PRO A 176 -17.63 6.87 -12.73
C PRO A 176 -16.10 6.90 -12.83
N LEU A 177 -15.48 8.05 -12.59
CA LEU A 177 -14.02 8.19 -12.63
C LEU A 177 -13.35 7.41 -11.49
N GLN A 178 -13.82 7.60 -10.26
CA GLN A 178 -13.33 6.90 -9.07
C GLN A 178 -13.60 5.41 -9.15
N ALA A 179 -14.79 5.01 -9.66
CA ALA A 179 -15.13 3.61 -9.84
C ALA A 179 -14.21 2.93 -10.88
N THR A 180 -13.90 3.59 -11.99
CA THR A 180 -13.00 3.07 -13.01
C THR A 180 -11.56 2.92 -12.50
N GLU A 181 -11.05 3.91 -11.76
CA GLU A 181 -9.74 3.84 -11.12
C GLU A 181 -9.65 2.67 -10.15
N TRP A 182 -10.64 2.53 -9.26
CA TRP A 182 -10.71 1.42 -8.32
C TRP A 182 -10.83 0.05 -9.00
N LEU A 183 -11.61 -0.07 -10.09
CA LEU A 183 -11.72 -1.32 -10.86
C LEU A 183 -10.39 -1.74 -11.49
N ARG A 184 -9.57 -0.79 -11.96
CA ARG A 184 -8.22 -1.09 -12.49
C ARG A 184 -7.29 -1.61 -11.41
N ASP A 185 -7.32 -1.01 -10.23
CA ASP A 185 -6.54 -1.46 -9.07
C ASP A 185 -6.99 -2.85 -8.61
N PHE A 186 -8.31 -3.06 -8.51
CA PHE A 186 -8.90 -4.34 -8.16
C PHE A 186 -8.51 -5.44 -9.15
N ARG A 187 -8.53 -5.13 -10.46
CA ARG A 187 -8.11 -6.06 -11.52
C ARG A 187 -6.65 -6.48 -11.35
N THR A 188 -5.77 -5.50 -11.13
CA THR A 188 -4.32 -5.72 -10.99
C THR A 188 -4.01 -6.56 -9.74
N THR A 189 -4.70 -6.30 -8.63
CA THR A 189 -4.46 -6.99 -7.35
C THR A 189 -4.93 -8.44 -7.39
N ASN A 190 -6.09 -8.70 -7.99
CA ASN A 190 -6.82 -9.97 -7.84
C ASN A 190 -6.93 -10.79 -9.14
N GLU A 191 -6.04 -10.56 -10.12
CA GLU A 191 -6.08 -11.19 -11.45
C GLU A 191 -6.30 -12.72 -11.40
N LYS A 192 -5.64 -13.39 -10.44
CA LYS A 192 -5.71 -14.84 -10.21
C LYS A 192 -7.12 -15.36 -9.85
N PHE A 193 -7.98 -14.51 -9.29
CA PHE A 193 -9.34 -14.87 -8.85
C PHE A 193 -10.41 -14.51 -9.89
N LEU A 194 -10.14 -13.55 -10.77
CA LEU A 194 -11.12 -13.04 -11.73
C LEU A 194 -11.62 -14.09 -12.72
N SER A 195 -10.78 -15.06 -13.07
CA SER A 195 -11.13 -16.18 -13.95
C SER A 195 -11.89 -17.30 -13.22
N LYS A 196 -11.67 -17.43 -11.91
CA LYS A 196 -12.25 -18.50 -11.08
C LYS A 196 -13.66 -18.16 -10.60
N ILE A 197 -13.88 -16.89 -10.27
CA ILE A 197 -15.15 -16.38 -9.77
C ILE A 197 -16.11 -16.19 -10.95
N LYS A 198 -17.30 -16.77 -10.85
CA LYS A 198 -18.38 -16.63 -11.84
C LYS A 198 -19.52 -15.78 -11.30
N THR A 199 -20.27 -15.11 -12.16
CA THR A 199 -21.48 -14.37 -11.77
C THR A 199 -22.62 -15.33 -11.44
N THR A 200 -23.33 -15.08 -10.35
CA THR A 200 -24.55 -15.84 -9.96
C THR A 200 -25.83 -15.17 -10.45
N GLN A 201 -25.73 -13.94 -10.97
CA GLN A 201 -26.87 -13.16 -11.40
C GLN A 201 -26.63 -12.56 -12.78
N ARG A 202 -27.72 -12.42 -13.54
CA ARG A 202 -27.72 -11.64 -14.77
C ARG A 202 -27.75 -10.15 -14.44
N TYR A 203 -26.81 -9.40 -15.00
CA TYR A 203 -26.74 -7.95 -14.82
C TYR A 203 -27.09 -7.24 -16.13
N MET A 204 -28.05 -6.33 -16.09
CA MET A 204 -28.45 -5.51 -17.24
C MET A 204 -27.85 -4.11 -17.09
N TRP A 205 -27.04 -3.69 -18.06
CA TRP A 205 -26.38 -2.37 -18.05
C TRP A 205 -27.12 -1.38 -18.93
N THR A 206 -27.54 -1.86 -20.09
CA THR A 206 -28.41 -1.13 -21.02
C THR A 206 -29.42 -2.11 -21.61
N LYS A 207 -30.41 -1.60 -22.36
CA LYS A 207 -31.40 -2.46 -23.03
C LYS A 207 -30.77 -3.47 -24.00
N ARG A 208 -29.56 -3.19 -24.50
CA ARG A 208 -28.86 -4.03 -25.49
C ARG A 208 -27.74 -4.88 -24.88
N GLU A 209 -27.30 -4.55 -23.67
CA GLU A 209 -26.12 -5.16 -23.07
C GLU A 209 -26.42 -5.69 -21.69
N PHE A 210 -26.11 -6.97 -21.54
CA PHE A 210 -26.27 -7.70 -20.31
C PHE A 210 -25.09 -8.65 -20.15
N THR A 211 -24.69 -8.86 -18.91
CA THR A 211 -23.78 -9.94 -18.53
C THR A 211 -24.66 -11.11 -18.10
N GLU A 212 -24.47 -12.26 -18.74
CA GLU A 212 -25.21 -13.48 -18.40
C GLU A 212 -24.73 -14.07 -17.07
N GLU A 213 -25.54 -14.97 -16.53
CA GLU A 213 -25.14 -15.78 -15.38
C GLU A 213 -24.05 -16.77 -15.81
N GLY A 214 -23.06 -16.99 -14.94
CA GLY A 214 -21.94 -17.89 -15.20
C GLY A 214 -20.76 -17.25 -15.94
N SER A 215 -20.86 -15.99 -16.37
CA SER A 215 -19.73 -15.20 -16.90
C SER A 215 -18.64 -15.01 -15.83
N SER A 216 -17.38 -14.85 -16.25
CA SER A 216 -16.30 -14.64 -15.28
C SER A 216 -16.34 -13.23 -14.67
N LEU A 217 -15.92 -13.09 -13.41
CA LEU A 217 -15.83 -11.79 -12.74
C LEU A 217 -14.88 -10.84 -13.49
N GLY A 218 -13.85 -11.37 -14.15
CA GLY A 218 -12.95 -10.60 -15.01
C GLY A 218 -13.67 -9.88 -16.16
N GLN A 219 -14.63 -10.54 -16.83
CA GLN A 219 -15.42 -9.91 -17.90
C GLN A 219 -16.27 -8.75 -17.37
N LEU A 220 -16.85 -8.94 -16.18
CA LEU A 220 -17.62 -7.90 -15.51
C LEU A 220 -16.76 -6.66 -15.19
N VAL A 221 -15.56 -6.87 -14.64
CA VAL A 221 -14.61 -5.80 -14.32
C VAL A 221 -14.15 -5.08 -15.60
N GLU A 222 -13.80 -5.81 -16.65
CA GLU A 222 -13.34 -5.23 -17.93
C GLU A 222 -14.43 -4.37 -18.58
N GLN A 223 -15.69 -4.80 -18.49
CA GLN A 223 -16.82 -4.02 -18.96
C GLN A 223 -16.93 -2.69 -18.22
N GLY A 224 -16.74 -2.67 -16.90
CA GLY A 224 -16.73 -1.44 -16.11
C GLY A 224 -15.56 -0.52 -16.45
N ILE A 225 -14.40 -1.06 -16.80
CA ILE A 225 -13.22 -0.27 -17.22
C ILE A 225 -13.44 0.34 -18.61
N THR A 226 -14.01 -0.43 -19.53
CA THR A 226 -14.29 0.02 -20.91
C THR A 226 -15.42 1.04 -20.94
N ARG A 227 -16.47 0.84 -20.11
CA ARG A 227 -17.68 1.67 -20.07
C ARG A 227 -17.75 2.45 -18.76
N VAL A 228 -17.10 3.60 -18.77
CA VAL A 228 -16.98 4.50 -17.61
C VAL A 228 -18.34 4.85 -17.01
N LYS A 229 -19.40 5.06 -17.80
CA LYS A 229 -20.75 5.42 -17.30
C LYS A 229 -21.39 4.36 -16.40
N SER A 230 -21.20 3.08 -16.68
CA SER A 230 -21.75 1.97 -15.88
C SER A 230 -20.76 1.46 -14.82
N SER A 231 -19.57 2.04 -14.70
CA SER A 231 -18.52 1.56 -13.80
C SER A 231 -18.95 1.56 -12.34
N SER A 232 -19.71 2.55 -11.87
CA SER A 232 -20.22 2.60 -10.50
C SER A 232 -21.16 1.44 -10.18
N ASP A 233 -22.05 1.10 -11.12
CA ASP A 233 -22.94 -0.05 -10.97
C ASP A 233 -22.16 -1.38 -10.99
N VAL A 234 -21.11 -1.47 -11.83
CA VAL A 234 -20.21 -2.64 -11.87
C VAL A 234 -19.49 -2.84 -10.54
N VAL A 235 -19.00 -1.78 -9.89
CA VAL A 235 -18.40 -1.88 -8.54
C VAL A 235 -19.40 -2.46 -7.54
N GLY A 236 -20.63 -1.97 -7.56
CA GLY A 236 -21.71 -2.50 -6.72
C GLY A 236 -22.02 -3.97 -7.00
N ALA A 237 -22.02 -4.38 -8.27
CA ALA A 237 -22.22 -5.76 -8.69
C ALA A 237 -21.08 -6.67 -8.21
N VAL A 238 -19.82 -6.26 -8.36
CA VAL A 238 -18.64 -6.99 -7.87
C VAL A 238 -18.71 -7.20 -6.36
N MET A 239 -19.00 -6.14 -5.59
CA MET A 239 -19.15 -6.26 -4.13
C MET A 239 -20.30 -7.18 -3.71
N LYS A 240 -21.42 -7.15 -4.45
CA LYS A 240 -22.57 -8.02 -4.20
C LYS A 240 -22.21 -9.49 -4.46
N GLU A 241 -21.55 -9.77 -5.57
CA GLU A 241 -21.16 -11.13 -5.96
C GLU A 241 -20.13 -11.71 -4.98
N LEU A 242 -19.10 -10.93 -4.63
CA LEU A 242 -18.10 -11.35 -3.64
C LEU A 242 -18.75 -11.65 -2.29
N ARG A 243 -19.70 -10.82 -1.84
CA ARG A 243 -20.44 -11.06 -0.58
C ARG A 243 -21.26 -12.34 -0.64
N LEU A 244 -21.95 -12.62 -1.75
CA LEU A 244 -22.77 -13.81 -1.91
C LEU A 244 -21.91 -15.08 -1.88
N GLN A 245 -20.81 -15.08 -2.63
CA GLN A 245 -19.94 -16.24 -2.72
C GLN A 245 -19.21 -16.51 -1.41
N SER A 246 -18.66 -15.48 -0.78
CA SER A 246 -17.98 -15.62 0.53
C SER A 246 -18.90 -16.18 1.62
N GLY A 247 -20.22 -16.01 1.48
CA GLY A 247 -21.22 -16.54 2.42
C GLY A 247 -21.63 -17.98 2.16
N GLN A 248 -21.23 -18.57 1.02
CA GLN A 248 -21.54 -19.97 0.72
C GLN A 248 -20.52 -20.90 1.41
N PRO A 249 -20.99 -21.91 2.15
CA PRO A 249 -20.13 -22.82 2.91
C PRO A 249 -19.22 -23.68 2.02
N GLU A 250 -19.58 -23.86 0.74
CA GLU A 250 -18.78 -24.62 -0.24
C GLU A 250 -17.66 -23.79 -0.88
N SER A 251 -17.66 -22.46 -0.71
CA SER A 251 -16.62 -21.62 -1.29
C SER A 251 -15.42 -21.50 -0.36
N ASN A 252 -14.24 -21.91 -0.83
CA ASN A 252 -12.97 -21.69 -0.13
C ASN A 252 -12.42 -20.25 -0.29
N LEU A 253 -13.28 -19.30 -0.65
CA LEU A 253 -12.88 -17.93 -0.95
C LEU A 253 -12.78 -17.09 0.33
N ARG A 254 -11.56 -16.81 0.78
CA ARG A 254 -11.31 -15.85 1.86
C ARG A 254 -11.21 -14.44 1.30
N VAL A 255 -12.04 -13.53 1.80
CA VAL A 255 -12.06 -12.12 1.36
C VAL A 255 -11.64 -11.21 2.51
N ALA A 256 -10.63 -10.38 2.26
CA ALA A 256 -10.21 -9.29 3.14
C ALA A 256 -10.70 -7.95 2.58
N VAL A 257 -11.46 -7.20 3.38
CA VAL A 257 -11.87 -5.83 3.05
C VAL A 257 -11.06 -4.85 3.87
N ALA A 258 -10.24 -4.03 3.22
CA ALA A 258 -9.41 -3.03 3.84
C ALA A 258 -9.82 -1.64 3.35
N VAL A 259 -10.20 -0.77 4.28
CA VAL A 259 -10.68 0.58 3.97
C VAL A 259 -9.90 1.57 4.83
N ASP A 260 -9.15 2.47 4.20
CA ASP A 260 -8.58 3.61 4.91
C ASP A 260 -9.56 4.79 4.90
N GLY A 261 -9.60 5.53 6.01
CA GLY A 261 -10.52 6.66 6.17
C GLY A 261 -11.98 6.26 6.30
N VAL A 262 -12.27 5.15 6.97
CA VAL A 262 -13.62 4.58 7.22
C VAL A 262 -14.63 5.63 7.69
N ASN A 263 -14.20 6.58 8.52
CA ASN A 263 -15.00 7.70 9.02
C ASN A 263 -15.63 8.57 7.91
N ALA A 264 -15.08 8.57 6.69
CA ALA A 264 -15.65 9.27 5.54
C ALA A 264 -17.04 8.74 5.15
N LEU A 265 -17.29 7.44 5.35
CA LEU A 265 -18.53 6.78 4.89
C LEU A 265 -19.75 7.15 5.74
N TRP A 266 -19.54 7.48 7.03
CA TRP A 266 -20.59 7.93 7.96
C TRP A 266 -20.52 9.43 8.26
N GLY A 267 -19.55 10.13 7.67
CA GLY A 267 -19.36 11.57 7.82
C GLY A 267 -20.29 12.39 6.92
N ARG A 268 -20.16 13.72 7.03
CA ARG A 268 -20.81 14.64 6.11
C ARG A 268 -20.06 14.66 4.78
N SER A 269 -20.77 14.55 3.66
CA SER A 269 -20.21 14.76 2.32
C SER A 269 -20.26 16.23 1.93
N THR A 270 -19.29 16.69 1.11
CA THR A 270 -19.40 18.00 0.46
C THR A 270 -20.38 17.99 -0.71
N ILE A 271 -20.76 16.79 -1.18
CA ILE A 271 -21.81 16.57 -2.17
C ILE A 271 -23.16 16.82 -1.50
N LYS A 272 -23.97 17.70 -2.10
CA LYS A 272 -25.35 17.97 -1.66
C LYS A 272 -26.23 16.77 -2.02
N LYS A 273 -26.72 16.05 -1.02
CA LYS A 273 -27.77 15.04 -1.16
C LYS A 273 -29.13 15.68 -0.87
N GLU A 274 -30.18 15.19 -1.54
CA GLU A 274 -31.56 15.55 -1.20
C GLU A 274 -31.94 15.01 0.18
N ASP A 275 -31.51 13.78 0.48
CA ASP A 275 -31.67 13.16 1.79
C ASP A 275 -30.49 13.53 2.72
N LYS A 276 -30.81 14.24 3.81
CA LYS A 276 -29.86 14.70 4.83
C LYS A 276 -29.77 13.75 6.03
N SER A 277 -30.42 12.59 5.98
CA SER A 277 -30.35 11.62 7.08
C SER A 277 -28.92 11.11 7.27
N ALA A 278 -28.28 11.55 8.37
CA ALA A 278 -26.99 11.02 8.79
C ALA A 278 -27.24 9.66 9.43
N ARG A 279 -26.77 8.57 8.80
CA ARG A 279 -26.71 7.28 9.49
C ARG A 279 -25.56 7.33 10.49
N GLY A 280 -25.88 7.06 11.75
CA GLY A 280 -24.91 7.02 12.84
C GLY A 280 -23.85 5.95 12.66
N PHE A 281 -22.72 6.17 13.35
CA PHE A 281 -21.62 5.22 13.46
C PHE A 281 -22.06 3.87 14.07
N ASP A 282 -23.19 3.84 14.77
CA ASP A 282 -23.83 2.67 15.40
C ASP A 282 -24.00 1.47 14.44
N SER A 283 -24.09 1.71 13.13
CA SER A 283 -24.15 0.64 12.13
C SER A 283 -22.84 -0.15 11.96
N MET A 284 -21.72 0.36 12.49
CA MET A 284 -20.43 -0.34 12.50
C MET A 284 -20.36 -1.38 13.63
N ASP A 285 -21.20 -1.29 14.65
CA ASP A 285 -21.17 -2.23 15.77
C ASP A 285 -21.61 -3.65 15.34
N PRO A 286 -21.01 -4.70 15.92
CA PRO A 286 -19.82 -4.70 16.79
C PRO A 286 -18.50 -4.64 16.00
N PHE A 287 -17.46 -4.03 16.56
CA PHE A 287 -16.10 -4.04 16.03
C PHE A 287 -15.04 -4.14 17.13
N ILE A 288 -13.82 -4.54 16.77
CA ILE A 288 -12.67 -4.63 17.66
C ILE A 288 -11.80 -3.38 17.44
N PRO A 289 -11.74 -2.43 18.40
CA PRO A 289 -10.87 -1.27 18.30
C PRO A 289 -9.41 -1.68 18.53
N VAL A 290 -8.51 -1.23 17.66
CA VAL A 290 -7.07 -1.49 17.73
C VAL A 290 -6.34 -0.16 17.83
N SER A 291 -5.73 0.11 18.99
CA SER A 291 -5.02 1.36 19.24
C SER A 291 -3.68 1.37 18.53
N VAL A 292 -3.37 2.46 17.83
CA VAL A 292 -2.09 2.68 17.14
C VAL A 292 -1.37 3.87 17.80
N PRO A 293 -0.49 3.61 18.78
CA PRO A 293 0.25 4.66 19.47
C PRO A 293 1.39 5.23 18.62
N ASN A 294 2.01 6.30 19.13
CA ASN A 294 3.32 6.76 18.66
C ASN A 294 4.39 5.67 18.87
N TYR A 295 5.59 5.88 18.34
CA TYR A 295 6.66 4.89 18.51
C TYR A 295 7.05 4.70 19.97
N SER A 296 7.24 3.44 20.35
CA SER A 296 8.01 3.08 21.54
C SER A 296 9.48 3.49 21.38
N GLU A 297 10.26 3.42 22.46
CA GLU A 297 11.71 3.69 22.40
C GLU A 297 12.43 2.76 21.43
N LYS A 298 12.08 1.46 21.45
CA LYS A 298 12.65 0.47 20.54
C LYS A 298 12.30 0.75 19.06
N GLU A 299 11.04 1.06 18.78
CA GLU A 299 10.60 1.41 17.41
C GLU A 299 11.28 2.70 16.93
N PHE A 300 11.39 3.69 17.80
CA PHE A 300 12.09 4.95 17.49
C PHE A 300 13.56 4.67 17.16
N GLU A 301 14.25 3.91 18.01
CA GLU A 301 15.66 3.57 17.80
C GLU A 301 15.88 2.87 16.47
N SER A 302 15.03 1.90 16.17
CA SER A 302 15.12 1.13 14.93
C SER A 302 14.89 2.01 13.70
N CYS A 303 13.93 2.94 13.77
CA CYS A 303 13.67 3.93 12.72
C CYS A 303 14.85 4.91 12.54
N TYR A 304 15.43 5.38 13.64
CA TYR A 304 16.58 6.28 13.62
C TYR A 304 17.81 5.60 13.00
N LEU A 305 18.10 4.36 13.40
CA LEU A 305 19.18 3.55 12.83
C LEU A 305 18.93 3.25 11.34
N TYR A 306 17.69 2.97 10.94
CA TYR A 306 17.31 2.80 9.54
C TYR A 306 17.60 4.05 8.69
N TYR A 307 17.32 5.25 9.21
CA TYR A 307 17.66 6.50 8.51
C TYR A 307 19.15 6.78 8.48
N LYS A 308 19.90 6.41 9.52
CA LYS A 308 21.36 6.54 9.54
C LYS A 308 22.03 5.59 8.54
N ASP A 309 21.59 4.33 8.47
CA ASP A 309 22.00 3.32 7.49
C ASP A 309 21.79 3.79 6.05
N ARG A 310 20.65 4.43 5.79
CA ARG A 310 20.33 4.99 4.46
C ARG A 310 21.02 6.31 4.14
N HIS A 311 21.90 6.79 5.02
CA HIS A 311 22.47 8.13 4.93
C HIS A 311 21.37 9.19 4.68
N TRP A 312 20.21 9.02 5.33
CA TRP A 312 19.11 9.97 5.18
C TRP A 312 19.30 11.20 6.07
N LEU A 313 20.01 11.03 7.18
CA LEU A 313 20.35 12.09 8.12
C LEU A 313 21.70 12.73 7.74
N GLN A 314 21.66 13.82 6.98
CA GLN A 314 22.86 14.44 6.41
C GLN A 314 23.54 15.42 7.39
N HIS A 315 22.77 16.12 8.22
CA HIS A 315 23.31 17.07 9.19
C HIS A 315 24.18 16.38 10.26
N PRO A 316 25.43 16.80 10.51
CA PRO A 316 26.31 16.13 11.46
C PRO A 316 25.76 16.04 12.89
N GLN A 317 25.09 17.09 13.37
CA GLN A 317 24.49 17.07 14.72
C GLN A 317 23.32 16.09 14.83
N SER A 318 22.63 15.76 13.72
CA SER A 318 21.53 14.79 13.77
C SER A 318 22.01 13.37 14.09
N GLN A 319 23.32 13.11 13.95
CA GLN A 319 23.95 11.82 14.21
C GLN A 319 24.52 11.70 15.64
N THR A 320 24.45 12.76 16.46
CA THR A 320 24.92 12.76 17.86
C THR A 320 23.78 12.38 18.80
N GLU A 321 24.12 11.94 20.02
CA GLU A 321 23.13 11.61 21.05
C GLU A 321 22.27 12.82 21.45
N ASP A 322 22.84 14.03 21.45
CA ASP A 322 22.07 15.24 21.77
C ASP A 322 21.12 15.63 20.64
N GLY A 323 21.55 15.54 19.37
CA GLY A 323 20.65 15.74 18.24
C GLY A 323 19.53 14.70 18.18
N LYS A 324 19.83 13.44 18.56
CA LYS A 324 18.82 12.40 18.71
C LYS A 324 17.78 12.75 19.79
N LYS A 325 18.20 13.26 20.96
CA LYS A 325 17.27 13.74 22.01
C LYS A 325 16.40 14.90 21.52
N GLU A 326 16.97 15.83 20.75
CA GLU A 326 16.21 16.92 20.14
C GLU A 326 15.16 16.40 19.14
N ILE A 327 15.53 15.45 18.27
CA ILE A 327 14.61 14.81 17.33
C ILE A 327 13.48 14.09 18.08
N ILE A 328 13.79 13.36 19.17
CA ILE A 328 12.79 12.72 20.03
C ILE A 328 11.82 13.76 20.60
N PHE A 329 12.35 14.85 21.14
CA PHE A 329 11.56 15.91 21.76
C PHE A 329 10.64 16.61 20.75
N LEU A 330 11.18 17.03 19.59
CA LEU A 330 10.44 17.73 18.54
C LEU A 330 9.39 16.84 17.87
N SER A 331 9.70 15.56 17.66
CA SER A 331 8.77 14.61 17.03
C SER A 331 7.75 14.05 18.03
N ASN A 332 8.04 14.07 19.33
CA ASN A 332 7.35 13.30 20.36
C ASN A 332 7.14 11.82 19.96
N ARG A 333 8.15 11.24 19.29
CA ARG A 333 8.12 9.88 18.70
C ARG A 333 6.92 9.64 17.75
N ASN A 334 6.29 10.69 17.23
CA ASN A 334 5.23 10.54 16.25
C ASN A 334 5.84 10.19 14.89
N PRO A 335 5.45 9.05 14.26
CA PRO A 335 6.05 8.57 13.02
C PRO A 335 6.06 9.60 11.88
N ALA A 336 4.93 10.29 11.67
CA ALA A 336 4.82 11.28 10.60
C ALA A 336 5.61 12.57 10.90
N MET A 337 5.69 12.98 12.17
CA MET A 337 6.50 14.14 12.54
C MET A 337 8.00 13.82 12.43
N LEU A 338 8.40 12.62 12.85
CA LEU A 338 9.76 12.13 12.72
C LEU A 338 10.22 12.09 11.25
N GLU A 339 9.42 11.49 10.36
CA GLU A 339 9.72 11.49 8.91
C GLU A 339 9.87 12.91 8.37
N ARG A 340 8.99 13.84 8.77
CA ARG A 340 9.05 15.22 8.30
C ARG A 340 10.30 15.95 8.77
N ILE A 341 10.65 15.80 10.04
CA ILE A 341 11.85 16.43 10.61
C ILE A 341 13.08 15.87 9.90
N CYS A 342 13.22 14.56 9.82
CA CYS A 342 14.36 13.91 9.19
C CYS A 342 14.45 14.16 7.68
N ALA A 343 13.35 14.46 6.98
CA ALA A 343 13.35 14.68 5.54
C ALA A 343 14.06 15.98 5.10
N PHE A 344 14.37 16.90 6.01
CA PHE A 344 15.11 18.13 5.71
C PHE A 344 16.42 18.27 6.51
N LEU A 345 16.81 17.23 7.27
CA LEU A 345 18.06 17.20 8.03
C LEU A 345 19.23 16.69 7.20
#